data_AF-A0AAV1A2M8-F1
#
_entry.id   AF-A0AAV1A2M8-F1
#
_cell.length_a   1.000
_cell.length_b   1.000
_cell.length_c   1.000
_cell.angle_alpha   90.00
_cell.angle_beta   90.00
_cell.angle_gamma   90.00
#
_symmetry.space_group_name_H-M   'P 1'
#
loop_
_entity.id
_entity.type
_entity.pdbx_description
1 polymer ?
#
loop_
_entity_poly.entity_id
_entity_poly.type
_entity_poly.pdbx_seq_one_letter_code
_entity_poly.pdbx_strand_id
1 'polypeptide(L)'
;MIAELCGKFVRLPMNKHASNVVEYLMRCSNQDDVNAIVEELIRSTDFLNVIQDPYGNYVAQRALKCTKGYLRRKLSFTIRSYRIELQNHPHGKIVLDNAKSSKR
;
A
#
# COMPACT_ATOMS: atom_id res chain seq x y z
N MET A 1 5.10 -3.86 18.74
CA MET A 1 3.73 -3.87 18.18
C MET A 1 3.74 -4.09 16.66
N ILE A 2 4.49 -3.31 15.87
CA ILE A 2 4.62 -3.54 14.42
C ILE A 2 5.36 -4.85 14.08
N ALA A 3 6.38 -5.21 14.85
CA ALA A 3 7.11 -6.47 14.68
C ALA A 3 6.24 -7.74 14.77
N GLU A 4 5.12 -7.73 15.52
CA GLU A 4 4.20 -8.88 15.60
C GLU A 4 3.23 -8.98 14.41
N LEU A 5 3.13 -7.89 13.64
CA LEU A 5 2.30 -7.78 12.46
C LEU A 5 3.14 -7.93 11.17
N CYS A 6 4.47 -7.88 11.26
CA CYS A 6 5.39 -8.23 10.18
C CYS A 6 5.11 -9.65 9.69
N GLY A 7 4.98 -9.81 8.38
CA GLY A 7 4.53 -11.02 7.69
C GLY A 7 3.02 -11.12 7.48
N LYS A 8 2.21 -10.22 8.07
CA LYS A 8 0.74 -10.21 7.95
C LYS A 8 0.21 -8.95 7.27
N PHE A 9 1.06 -8.00 6.89
CA PHE A 9 0.65 -6.73 6.29
C PHE A 9 0.03 -6.88 4.90
N VAL A 10 0.03 -8.07 4.33
CA VAL A 10 -0.62 -8.40 3.06
C VAL A 10 -2.07 -8.85 3.28
N ARG A 11 -2.36 -9.59 4.35
CA ARG A 11 -3.70 -10.13 4.65
C ARG A 11 -4.54 -9.21 5.53
N LEU A 12 -3.91 -8.44 6.41
CA LEU A 12 -4.61 -7.50 7.30
C LEU A 12 -5.33 -6.38 6.53
N PRO A 13 -4.77 -5.77 5.47
CA PRO A 13 -5.46 -4.75 4.69
C PRO A 13 -6.74 -5.23 4.02
N MET A 14 -6.87 -6.53 3.73
CA MET A 14 -8.05 -7.12 3.09
C MET A 14 -9.19 -7.40 4.08
N ASN A 15 -8.99 -7.12 5.36
CA ASN A 15 -10.02 -7.28 6.38
C ASN A 15 -10.58 -5.90 6.78
N LYS A 16 -11.90 -5.74 6.67
CA LYS A 16 -12.66 -4.52 7.00
C LYS A 16 -12.25 -3.84 8.32
N HIS A 17 -11.95 -4.61 9.35
CA HIS A 17 -11.62 -4.06 10.67
C HIS A 17 -10.12 -3.84 10.83
N ALA A 18 -9.30 -4.73 10.27
CA ALA A 18 -7.85 -4.61 10.38
C ALA A 18 -7.24 -3.59 9.41
N SER A 19 -7.88 -3.29 8.28
CA SER A 19 -7.45 -2.24 7.35
C SER A 19 -7.33 -0.87 8.02
N ASN A 20 -8.32 -0.54 8.86
CA ASN A 20 -8.34 0.69 9.65
C ASN A 20 -7.19 0.74 10.67
N VAL A 21 -6.87 -0.42 11.27
CA VAL A 21 -5.74 -0.53 12.20
C VAL A 21 -4.42 -0.35 11.46
N VAL A 22 -4.25 -0.96 10.29
CA VAL A 22 -3.03 -0.80 9.47
C VAL A 22 -2.88 0.64 8.99
N GLU A 23 -3.96 1.30 8.55
CA GLU A 23 -3.94 2.71 8.19
C GLU A 23 -3.58 3.63 9.38
N TYR A 24 -4.14 3.34 10.56
CA TYR A 24 -3.84 4.08 11.78
C TYR A 24 -2.39 3.88 12.20
N LEU A 25 -1.88 2.64 12.14
CA LEU A 25 -0.48 2.33 12.41
C LEU A 25 0.44 3.09 11.45
N MET A 26 0.16 3.10 10.15
CA MET A 26 0.95 3.88 9.18
C MET A 26 0.92 5.40 9.43
N ARG A 27 -0.08 5.92 10.15
CA ARG A 27 -0.15 7.33 10.54
C ARG A 27 0.61 7.64 11.82
N CYS A 28 0.56 6.74 12.80
CA CYS A 28 1.11 6.95 14.13
C CYS A 28 2.54 6.42 14.30
N SER A 29 3.01 5.59 13.37
CA SER A 29 4.32 4.94 13.45
C SER A 29 5.41 5.76 12.81
N ASN A 30 6.63 5.42 13.20
CA ASN A 30 7.84 6.10 12.76
C ASN A 30 8.09 5.85 11.27
N GLN A 31 8.90 6.68 10.62
CA GLN A 31 9.18 6.51 9.20
C GLN A 31 9.83 5.14 8.90
N ASP A 32 10.67 4.62 9.80
CA ASP A 32 11.30 3.30 9.66
C ASP A 32 10.27 2.16 9.67
N ASP A 33 9.28 2.23 10.56
CA ASP A 33 8.21 1.24 10.63
C ASP A 33 7.32 1.29 9.38
N VAL A 34 6.95 2.50 8.94
CA VAL A 34 6.19 2.69 7.68
C VAL A 34 6.98 2.12 6.52
N ASN A 35 8.29 2.37 6.47
CA ASN A 35 9.15 1.86 5.41
C ASN A 35 9.18 0.33 5.42
N ALA A 36 9.32 -0.30 6.60
CA ALA A 36 9.29 -1.77 6.72
C ALA A 36 7.97 -2.37 6.22
N ILE A 37 6.83 -1.76 6.58
CA ILE A 37 5.52 -2.22 6.11
C ILE A 37 5.40 -2.11 4.59
N VAL A 38 5.83 -0.98 4.01
CA VAL A 38 5.74 -0.78 2.56
C VAL A 38 6.71 -1.68 1.80
N GLU A 39 7.90 -1.93 2.33
CA GLU A 39 8.82 -2.91 1.75
C GLU A 39 8.23 -4.32 1.75
N GLU A 40 7.58 -4.73 2.84
CA GLU A 40 6.88 -6.01 2.91
C GLU A 40 5.74 -6.09 1.89
N LEU A 41 4.94 -5.03 1.76
CA LEU A 41 3.87 -4.94 0.77
C LEU A 41 4.41 -5.07 -0.66
N ILE A 42 5.46 -4.31 -1.02
CA ILE A 42 6.05 -4.35 -2.37
C ILE A 42 6.67 -5.72 -2.66
N ARG A 43 7.24 -6.39 -1.66
CA ARG A 43 7.85 -7.72 -1.82
C ARG A 43 6.83 -8.84 -1.94
N SER A 44 5.58 -8.60 -1.53
CA SER A 44 4.52 -9.60 -1.60
C SER A 44 3.98 -9.78 -3.02
N THR A 45 3.80 -11.03 -3.42
CA THR A 45 3.12 -11.39 -4.67
C THR A 45 1.63 -11.02 -4.68
N ASP A 46 1.03 -10.91 -3.49
CA ASP A 46 -0.38 -10.55 -3.32
C ASP A 46 -0.62 -9.02 -3.30
N PHE A 47 0.42 -8.21 -3.53
CA PHE A 47 0.28 -6.76 -3.51
C PHE A 47 -0.76 -6.25 -4.52
N LEU A 48 -0.86 -6.88 -5.69
CA LEU A 48 -1.90 -6.60 -6.67
C LEU A 48 -3.31 -6.81 -6.07
N ASN A 49 -3.51 -7.92 -5.38
CA ASN A 49 -4.76 -8.24 -4.71
C ASN A 49 -5.07 -7.20 -3.62
N VAL A 50 -4.08 -6.74 -2.86
CA VAL A 50 -4.24 -5.67 -1.85
C VAL A 50 -4.75 -4.38 -2.50
N ILE A 51 -4.21 -4.01 -3.66
CA ILE A 51 -4.62 -2.79 -4.38
C ILE A 51 -6.04 -2.90 -4.92
N GLN A 52 -6.43 -4.08 -5.39
CA GLN A 52 -7.76 -4.34 -5.94
C GLN A 52 -8.81 -4.50 -4.83
N ASP A 53 -8.41 -4.86 -3.62
CA ASP A 53 -9.31 -5.09 -2.49
C ASP A 53 -10.07 -3.81 -2.06
N PRO A 54 -11.38 -3.90 -1.75
CA PRO A 54 -12.20 -2.77 -1.32
C PRO A 54 -11.73 -2.10 -0.02
N TYR A 55 -10.92 -2.76 0.80
CA TYR A 55 -10.31 -2.23 2.02
C TYR A 55 -8.81 -2.00 1.85
N GLY A 56 -8.11 -2.93 1.19
CA GLY A 56 -6.66 -2.88 0.98
C GLY A 56 -6.20 -1.70 0.14
N ASN A 57 -7.04 -1.22 -0.78
CA ASN A 57 -6.74 -0.04 -1.58
C ASN A 57 -6.47 1.21 -0.73
N TYR A 58 -7.14 1.35 0.43
CA TYR A 58 -6.90 2.48 1.33
C TYR A 58 -5.52 2.41 1.98
N VAL A 59 -5.07 1.21 2.34
CA VAL A 59 -3.72 0.97 2.84
C VAL A 59 -2.67 1.27 1.77
N ALA A 60 -2.89 0.86 0.51
CA ALA A 60 -1.98 1.20 -0.59
C ALA A 60 -1.89 2.71 -0.85
N GLN A 61 -3.03 3.42 -0.79
CA GLN A 61 -3.05 4.90 -0.88
C GLN A 61 -2.32 5.55 0.30
N ARG A 62 -2.51 5.01 1.51
CA ARG A 62 -1.83 5.48 2.72
C ARG A 62 -0.32 5.27 2.62
N ALA A 63 0.11 4.10 2.18
CA ALA A 63 1.51 3.76 1.94
C ALA A 63 2.16 4.76 0.98
N LEU A 64 1.49 5.10 -0.14
CA LEU A 64 1.95 6.14 -1.05
C LEU A 64 2.10 7.50 -0.34
N LYS A 65 1.14 7.91 0.50
CA LYS A 65 1.18 9.20 1.22
C LYS A 65 2.25 9.25 2.31
N CYS A 66 2.49 8.16 3.03
CA CYS A 66 3.42 8.11 4.16
C CYS A 66 4.87 7.81 3.74
N THR A 67 5.10 7.29 2.53
CA THR A 67 6.46 7.06 2.01
C THR A 67 7.01 8.24 1.23
N LYS A 68 8.34 8.41 1.27
CA LYS A 68 9.08 9.48 0.57
C LYS A 68 10.34 8.92 -0.10
N GLY A 69 10.97 9.73 -0.96
CA GLY A 69 12.28 9.42 -1.55
C GLY A 69 12.31 8.16 -2.42
N TYR A 70 13.28 7.28 -2.17
CA TYR A 70 13.49 6.05 -2.94
C TYR A 70 12.31 5.08 -2.83
N LEU A 71 11.81 4.83 -1.61
CA LEU A 71 10.77 3.84 -1.37
C LEU A 71 9.45 4.20 -2.05
N ARG A 72 9.08 5.49 -2.02
CA ARG A 72 7.92 6.00 -2.76
C ARG A 72 8.05 5.77 -4.26
N ARG A 73 9.23 6.04 -4.84
CA ARG A 73 9.48 5.79 -6.28
C ARG A 73 9.35 4.30 -6.61
N LYS A 74 9.89 3.43 -5.75
CA LYS A 74 9.78 1.98 -5.89
C LYS A 74 8.32 1.52 -5.84
N LEU A 75 7.55 1.99 -4.85
CA LEU A 75 6.12 1.72 -4.71
C LEU A 75 5.34 2.17 -5.95
N SER A 76 5.54 3.42 -6.39
CA SER A 76 4.91 3.95 -7.59
C SER A 76 5.27 3.14 -8.84
N PHE A 77 6.51 2.69 -8.97
CA PHE A 77 6.95 1.87 -10.09
C PHE A 77 6.23 0.51 -10.09
N THR A 78 6.18 -0.18 -8.94
CA THR A 78 5.46 -1.45 -8.78
C THR A 78 3.96 -1.31 -9.05
N ILE A 79 3.30 -0.25 -8.57
CA ILE A 79 1.88 -0.03 -8.88
C ILE A 79 1.67 0.20 -10.38
N ARG A 80 2.59 0.92 -11.03
CA ARG A 80 2.53 1.20 -12.47
C ARG A 80 2.83 -0.02 -13.33
N SER A 81 3.58 -1.01 -12.85
CA SER A 81 3.78 -2.26 -13.59
C SER A 81 2.48 -3.06 -13.72
N TYR A 82 1.59 -2.98 -12.73
CA TYR A 82 0.26 -3.59 -12.77
C TYR A 82 -0.80 -2.74 -13.49
N ARG A 83 -0.39 -1.84 -14.39
CA ARG A 83 -1.31 -0.88 -15.02
C ARG A 83 -2.46 -1.59 -15.75
N ILE A 84 -2.19 -2.69 -16.44
CA ILE A 84 -3.18 -3.39 -17.28
C ILE A 84 -4.30 -3.96 -16.40
N GLU A 85 -3.95 -4.48 -15.24
CA GLU A 85 -4.83 -5.11 -14.25
C GLU A 85 -5.56 -4.07 -13.41
N LEU A 86 -4.94 -2.92 -13.14
CA LEU A 86 -5.51 -1.87 -12.28
C LEU A 86 -6.39 -0.88 -13.05
N GLN A 87 -6.12 -0.59 -14.32
CA GLN A 87 -6.83 0.47 -15.06
C GLN A 87 -8.34 0.22 -15.23
N ASN A 88 -8.73 -1.06 -15.26
CA ASN A 88 -10.12 -1.49 -15.42
C ASN A 88 -10.76 -1.89 -14.08
N HIS A 89 -10.01 -1.82 -12.96
CA HIS A 89 -10.51 -2.17 -11.64
C HIS A 89 -11.03 -0.93 -10.90
N PRO A 90 -12.24 -0.96 -10.30
CA PRO A 90 -12.85 0.19 -9.64
C PRO A 90 -11.95 0.79 -8.54
N HIS A 91 -11.35 -0.05 -7.69
CA HIS A 91 -10.43 0.39 -6.65
C HIS A 91 -9.01 0.59 -7.16
N GLY A 92 -8.57 -0.26 -8.09
CA GLY A 92 -7.20 -0.27 -8.58
C GLY A 92 -6.84 0.98 -9.37
N LYS A 93 -7.79 1.50 -10.15
CA LYS A 93 -7.62 2.74 -10.92
C LYS A 93 -7.29 3.93 -10.02
N ILE A 94 -7.95 4.06 -8.87
CA ILE A 94 -7.72 5.15 -7.91
C ILE A 94 -6.30 5.10 -7.37
N VAL A 95 -5.82 3.91 -6.98
CA VAL A 95 -4.45 3.73 -6.48
C VAL A 95 -3.43 4.01 -7.58
N LEU A 96 -3.69 3.54 -8.80
CA LEU A 96 -2.85 3.80 -9.97
C LEU A 96 -2.76 5.30 -10.28
N ASP A 97 -3.85 6.05 -10.19
CA ASP A 97 -3.85 7.49 -10.44
C ASP A 97 -3.12 8.26 -9.33
N ASN A 98 -3.24 7.84 -8.07
CA ASN A 98 -2.45 8.37 -6.96
C ASN A 98 -0.95 8.10 -7.13
N ALA A 99 -0.57 6.96 -7.71
CA ALA A 99 0.83 6.65 -8.02
C ALA A 99 1.38 7.55 -9.16
N LYS A 100 0.53 8.04 -10.07
CA LYS A 100 0.90 8.98 -11.15
C LYS A 100 1.00 10.43 -10.68
N SER A 101 0.14 10.84 -9.75
CA SER A 101 0.02 12.24 -9.29
C SER A 101 1.14 12.70 -8.35
N SER A 102 2.12 11.84 -8.07
CA SER A 102 3.35 12.14 -7.30
C SER A 102 4.33 13.08 -8.03
N LYS A 103 3.82 14.18 -8.60
CA LYS A 103 4.57 15.24 -9.29
C LYS A 103 4.17 16.65 -8.80
N ARG A 104 3.56 16.78 -7.63
CA ARG A 104 3.32 18.09 -6.99
C ARG A 104 4.04 18.18 -5.66
#